data_AF-A0A2V9KY86-F1
#
_entry.id   AF-A0A2V9KY86-F1
#
_cell.length_a   1.000
_cell.length_b   1.000
_cell.length_c   1.000
_cell.angle_alpha   90.00
_cell.angle_beta   90.00
_cell.angle_gamma   90.00
#
_symmetry.space_group_name_H-M   'P 1'
#
loop_
_entity.id
_entity.type
_entity.pdbx_description
1 polymer ?
#
loop_
_entity_poly.entity_id
_entity_poly.type
_entity_poly.pdbx_seq_one_letter_code
_entity_poly.pdbx_strand_id
1 'polypeptide(L)'
;MLAQSFAPRLKCLYMGINIASSNVALPTSRMVEYVKRLLAGNRGAGQAQEEFSQGRENRKGKLWASARLANRFAEEWYRQLLSWSYQVRGYAVLYDRHFLFDFSLDTDGGRAPLSERTHRWLLTYFYPRPDLVIYLDAPAEVLYARKHESTVEDLSCRRKSYIRLGKETANFVQIDATQPLEAVYNEAASHVARLVDKGYGTPGIPRGAD
;
A
#
# COMPACT_ATOMS: atom_id res chain seq x y z
N MET A 1 17.83 -35.94 -3.02
CA MET A 1 18.21 -35.19 -1.80
C MET A 1 17.18 -34.09 -1.62
N LEU A 2 16.39 -34.19 -0.56
CA LEU A 2 15.23 -33.35 -0.28
C LEU A 2 15.66 -31.89 -0.15
N ALA A 3 15.11 -31.03 -1.01
CA ALA A 3 15.23 -29.59 -0.90
C ALA A 3 14.71 -29.18 0.48
N GLN A 4 15.62 -28.80 1.37
CA GLN A 4 15.26 -28.14 2.61
C GLN A 4 14.64 -26.80 2.22
N SER A 5 13.31 -26.78 2.17
CA SER A 5 12.51 -25.57 2.01
C SER A 5 12.83 -24.64 3.17
N PHE A 6 13.78 -23.73 2.99
CA PHE A 6 14.04 -22.66 3.93
C PHE A 6 12.83 -21.75 3.90
N ALA A 7 11.83 -22.03 4.74
CA ALA A 7 10.66 -21.17 4.85
C ALA A 7 11.13 -19.85 5.47
N PRO A 8 11.17 -18.74 4.70
CA PRO A 8 11.62 -17.47 5.24
C PRO A 8 10.68 -17.07 6.37
N ARG A 9 11.23 -16.50 7.46
CA ARG A 9 10.39 -15.98 8.55
C ARG A 9 9.61 -14.79 8.01
N LEU A 10 8.36 -15.01 7.63
CA LEU A 10 7.52 -14.03 6.97
C LEU A 10 6.74 -13.18 7.99
N LYS A 11 6.71 -11.86 7.77
CA LYS A 11 5.81 -10.93 8.47
C LYS A 11 4.98 -10.18 7.45
N CYS A 12 3.66 -10.20 7.61
CA CYS A 12 2.75 -9.42 6.78
C CYS A 12 2.52 -8.03 7.41
N LEU A 13 2.67 -6.98 6.62
CA LEU A 13 2.45 -5.60 7.02
C LEU A 13 1.57 -4.91 5.99
N TYR A 14 0.43 -4.39 6.44
CA TYR A 14 -0.45 -3.61 5.56
C TYR A 14 0.14 -2.21 5.35
N MET A 15 0.42 -1.83 4.10
CA MET A 15 0.97 -0.52 3.74
C MET A 15 0.02 0.29 2.85
N GLY A 16 -1.29 0.11 3.04
CA GLY A 16 -2.32 0.95 2.43
C GLY A 16 -2.77 2.12 3.31
N ILE A 17 -3.48 3.05 2.69
CA ILE A 17 -4.03 4.27 3.33
C ILE A 17 -5.17 3.95 4.32
N ASN A 18 -5.82 2.78 4.20
CA ASN A 18 -6.94 2.41 5.06
C ASN A 18 -6.46 1.88 6.42
N ILE A 19 -6.53 2.73 7.45
CA ILE A 19 -6.09 2.39 8.81
C ILE A 19 -6.92 1.26 9.42
N ALA A 20 -8.22 1.18 9.12
CA ALA A 20 -9.12 0.14 9.63
C ALA A 20 -8.75 -1.27 9.14
N SER A 21 -8.06 -1.37 8.00
CA SER A 21 -7.53 -2.62 7.45
C SER A 21 -6.08 -2.89 7.88
N SER A 22 -5.48 -2.02 8.69
CA SER A 22 -4.08 -2.16 9.09
C SER A 22 -3.89 -3.01 10.34
N ASN A 23 -2.98 -3.99 10.26
CA ASN A 23 -2.53 -4.78 11.42
C ASN A 23 -1.76 -3.95 12.46
N VAL A 24 -1.10 -2.87 12.01
CA VAL A 24 -0.30 -1.98 12.86
C VAL A 24 -0.65 -0.54 12.54
N ALA A 25 -0.93 0.26 13.56
CA ALA A 25 -1.16 1.69 13.38
C ALA A 25 -0.56 2.50 14.51
N LEU A 26 -0.27 3.78 14.26
CA LEU A 26 0.16 4.68 15.32
C LEU A 26 -0.90 4.77 16.42
N PRO A 27 -0.50 4.93 17.70
CA PRO A 27 -1.44 5.18 18.79
C PRO A 27 -2.36 6.38 18.52
N THR A 28 -1.85 7.43 17.87
CA THR A 28 -2.61 8.61 17.46
C THR A 28 -3.70 8.26 16.45
N SER A 29 -3.37 7.46 15.44
CA SER A 29 -4.32 6.97 14.43
C SER A 29 -5.41 6.10 15.07
N ARG A 30 -5.05 5.20 16.01
CA ARG A 30 -6.02 4.39 16.77
C ARG A 30 -6.94 5.24 17.65
N MET A 31 -6.40 6.28 18.29
CA MET A 31 -7.19 7.19 19.12
C MET A 31 -8.22 7.96 18.28
N VAL A 32 -7.82 8.44 17.10
CA VAL A 32 -8.74 9.13 16.16
C VAL A 32 -9.84 8.17 15.68
N GLU A 33 -9.52 6.93 15.34
CA GLU A 33 -10.54 5.93 14.97
C GLU A 33 -11.48 5.59 16.11
N TYR A 34 -10.96 5.45 17.33
CA TYR A 34 -11.76 5.22 18.51
C TYR A 34 -12.74 6.37 18.75
N VAL A 35 -12.28 7.63 18.69
CA VAL A 35 -13.14 8.81 18.80
C VAL A 35 -14.18 8.86 17.68
N LYS A 36 -13.79 8.55 16.44
CA LYS A 36 -14.72 8.45 15.32
C LYS A 36 -15.79 7.37 15.54
N ARG A 37 -15.42 6.19 16.04
CA ARG A 37 -16.36 5.11 16.35
C ARG A 37 -17.32 5.50 17.47
N LEU A 38 -16.86 6.23 18.48
CA LEU A 38 -17.72 6.76 19.54
C LEU A 38 -18.72 7.79 18.99
N LEU A 39 -18.27 8.68 18.11
CA LEU A 39 -19.14 9.69 17.47
C LEU A 39 -20.11 9.05 16.47
N ALA A 40 -19.68 8.03 15.72
CA ALA A 40 -20.50 7.26 14.80
C ALA A 40 -21.49 6.33 15.52
N GLY A 41 -21.18 5.87 16.73
CA GLY A 41 -22.13 5.13 17.57
C GLY A 41 -23.40 5.93 17.91
N ASN A 42 -23.37 7.26 17.76
CA ASN A 42 -24.51 8.15 17.97
C ASN A 42 -25.19 8.62 16.68
N ARG A 43 -24.69 8.21 15.50
CA ARG A 43 -25.27 8.52 14.18
C ARG A 43 -25.28 7.25 13.35
N GLY A 44 -26.47 6.67 13.16
CA GLY A 44 -26.71 5.39 12.49
C GLY A 44 -25.78 5.13 11.28
N ALA A 45 -25.26 3.90 11.25
CA ALA A 45 -24.37 3.39 10.21
C ALA A 45 -24.94 3.64 8.82
N GLY A 46 -24.30 4.51 8.03
CA GLY A 46 -24.69 4.72 6.63
C GLY A 46 -24.03 5.89 5.90
N GLN A 47 -23.50 6.91 6.59
CA GLN A 47 -23.06 8.15 5.92
C GLN A 47 -21.74 8.73 6.47
N ALA A 48 -20.75 7.90 6.80
CA ALA A 48 -19.48 8.41 7.32
C ALA A 48 -18.35 8.57 6.28
N GLN A 49 -18.58 8.15 5.02
CA GLN A 49 -17.51 8.10 4.02
C GLN A 49 -17.49 9.30 3.06
N GLU A 50 -18.56 10.11 2.96
CA GLU A 50 -18.62 11.22 1.99
C GLU A 50 -18.91 12.62 2.57
N GLU A 51 -19.34 12.75 3.83
CA GLU A 51 -19.82 14.04 4.37
C GLU A 51 -18.79 14.89 5.16
N PHE A 52 -17.49 14.79 4.85
CA PHE A 52 -16.53 15.83 5.30
C PHE A 52 -15.78 16.50 4.15
N SER A 53 -16.46 16.55 3.02
CA SER A 53 -16.03 17.24 1.80
C SER A 53 -17.09 18.25 1.39
N GLN A 54 -17.39 19.26 2.22
CA GLN A 54 -17.91 20.53 1.72
C GLN A 54 -17.86 21.65 2.78
N GLY A 55 -17.09 22.68 2.47
CA GLY A 55 -17.39 24.05 2.89
C GLY A 55 -17.12 24.42 4.35
N ARG A 56 -15.88 24.72 4.70
CA ARG A 56 -15.59 25.91 5.54
C ARG A 56 -14.15 26.35 5.34
N GLU A 57 -13.99 27.29 4.41
CA GLU A 57 -12.77 28.04 4.22
C GLU A 57 -12.49 28.85 5.49
N ASN A 58 -11.61 28.32 6.35
CA ASN A 58 -11.17 29.02 7.54
C ASN A 58 -9.76 28.55 7.90
N ARG A 59 -8.93 29.39 8.53
CA ARG A 59 -7.54 29.06 8.93
C ARG A 59 -7.45 27.74 9.73
N LYS A 60 -8.48 27.42 10.52
CA LYS A 60 -8.63 26.16 11.26
C LYS A 60 -8.74 24.93 10.35
N GLY A 61 -9.40 25.05 9.19
CA GLY A 61 -9.51 23.98 8.20
C GLY A 61 -8.17 23.67 7.53
N LYS A 62 -7.36 24.70 7.24
CA LYS A 62 -6.00 24.52 6.70
C LYS A 62 -5.06 23.85 7.72
N LEU A 63 -5.08 24.31 8.97
CA LEU A 63 -4.32 23.68 10.06
C LEU A 63 -4.72 22.22 10.27
N TRP A 64 -6.02 21.92 10.24
CA TRP A 64 -6.50 20.55 10.39
C TRP A 64 -6.10 19.67 9.21
N ALA A 65 -6.16 20.19 7.98
CA ALA A 65 -5.68 19.48 6.80
C ALA A 65 -4.17 19.19 6.88
N SER A 66 -3.37 20.15 7.32
CA SER A 66 -1.92 19.97 7.55
C SER A 66 -1.63 18.95 8.64
N ALA A 67 -2.34 19.00 9.78
CA ALA A 67 -2.19 18.04 10.86
C ALA A 67 -2.56 16.61 10.40
N ARG A 68 -3.62 16.48 9.60
CA ARG A 68 -4.01 15.19 9.00
C ARG A 68 -2.95 14.65 8.05
N LEU A 69 -2.34 15.51 7.23
CA LEU A 69 -1.23 15.12 6.35
C LEU A 69 -0.01 14.69 7.16
N ALA A 70 0.36 15.45 8.20
CA ALA A 70 1.48 15.11 9.07
C ALA A 70 1.27 13.76 9.77
N ASN A 71 0.05 13.48 10.27
CA ASN A 71 -0.26 12.17 10.85
C ASN A 71 -0.21 11.04 9.81
N ARG A 72 -0.59 11.30 8.55
CA ARG A 72 -0.44 10.33 7.46
C ARG A 72 1.03 10.02 7.15
N PHE A 73 1.86 11.05 7.01
CA PHE A 73 3.31 10.87 6.86
C PHE A 73 3.91 10.09 8.03
N ALA A 74 3.55 10.46 9.26
CA ALA A 74 4.05 9.76 10.44
C ALA A 74 3.65 8.28 10.42
N GLU A 75 2.43 7.96 9.97
CA GLU A 75 1.93 6.58 9.84
C GLU A 75 2.73 5.79 8.79
N GLU A 76 2.97 6.39 7.62
CA GLU A 76 3.76 5.80 6.53
C GLU A 76 5.18 5.48 7.01
N TRP A 77 5.87 6.48 7.58
CA TRP A 77 7.23 6.33 8.08
C TRP A 77 7.32 5.37 9.27
N TYR A 78 6.34 5.37 10.17
CA TYR A 78 6.32 4.42 11.29
C TYR A 78 6.26 2.97 10.80
N ARG A 79 5.39 2.66 9.83
CA ARG A 79 5.30 1.32 9.25
C ARG A 79 6.57 0.98 8.46
N GLN A 80 7.18 1.95 7.79
CA GLN A 80 8.44 1.75 7.09
C GLN A 80 9.59 1.42 8.06
N LEU A 81 9.71 2.17 9.16
CA LEU A 81 10.69 1.91 10.22
C LEU A 81 10.47 0.54 10.86
N LEU A 82 9.21 0.15 11.07
CA LEU A 82 8.88 -1.18 11.58
C LEU A 82 9.29 -2.27 10.60
N SER A 83 9.06 -2.07 9.30
CA SER A 83 9.54 -2.99 8.27
C SER A 83 11.05 -3.17 8.30
N TRP A 84 11.80 -2.06 8.34
CA TRP A 84 13.25 -2.10 8.48
C TRP A 84 13.69 -2.84 9.74
N SER A 85 12.99 -2.64 10.86
CA SER A 85 13.29 -3.37 12.10
C SER A 85 13.11 -4.89 11.95
N TYR A 86 12.12 -5.33 11.16
CA TYR A 86 11.92 -6.75 10.86
C TYR A 86 12.99 -7.27 9.89
N GLN A 87 13.32 -6.50 8.86
CA GLN A 87 14.35 -6.86 7.89
C GLN A 87 15.73 -7.00 8.55
N VAL A 88 16.12 -6.06 9.42
CA VAL A 88 17.39 -6.15 10.19
C VAL A 88 17.42 -7.37 11.11
N ARG A 89 16.27 -7.83 11.59
CA ARG A 89 16.12 -9.07 12.38
C ARG A 89 16.05 -10.34 11.52
N GLY A 90 16.23 -10.23 10.20
CA GLY A 90 16.25 -11.34 9.26
C GLY A 90 14.87 -11.86 8.84
N TYR A 91 13.81 -11.07 8.99
CA TYR A 91 12.48 -11.43 8.50
C TYR A 91 12.26 -10.93 7.06
N ALA A 92 11.61 -11.75 6.25
CA ALA A 92 11.02 -11.29 4.99
C ALA A 92 9.69 -10.56 5.31
N VAL A 93 9.50 -9.38 4.76
CA VAL A 93 8.29 -8.57 4.99
C VAL A 93 7.43 -8.58 3.73
N LEU A 94 6.22 -9.11 3.84
CA LEU A 94 5.20 -9.05 2.80
C LEU A 94 4.35 -7.80 3.03
N TYR A 95 4.36 -6.90 2.05
CA TYR A 95 3.49 -5.73 2.07
C TYR A 95 2.15 -6.05 1.43
N ASP A 96 1.07 -5.94 2.20
CA ASP A 96 -0.29 -5.94 1.66
C ASP A 96 -0.67 -4.50 1.29
N ARG A 97 -0.79 -4.25 -0.02
CA ARG A 97 -0.83 -2.91 -0.64
C ARG A 97 0.43 -2.09 -0.35
N HIS A 98 0.55 -0.96 -1.04
CA HIS A 98 1.70 -0.08 -0.85
C HIS A 98 1.35 1.35 -1.20
N PHE A 99 1.74 2.29 -0.33
CA PHE A 99 1.46 3.72 -0.46
C PHE A 99 1.84 4.27 -1.84
N LEU A 100 2.98 3.86 -2.38
CA LEU A 100 3.43 4.22 -3.74
C LEU A 100 2.31 4.05 -4.81
N PHE A 101 1.60 2.93 -4.80
CA PHE A 101 0.54 2.66 -5.78
C PHE A 101 -0.74 3.43 -5.42
N ASP A 102 -1.13 3.47 -4.14
CA ASP A 102 -2.33 4.18 -3.70
C ASP A 102 -2.28 5.69 -4.03
N PHE A 103 -1.12 6.34 -3.93
CA PHE A 103 -0.95 7.78 -4.23
C PHE A 103 -0.66 8.08 -5.70
N SER A 104 -0.37 7.05 -6.51
CA SER A 104 -0.15 7.19 -7.96
C SER A 104 -1.43 7.31 -8.77
N LEU A 105 -2.57 7.00 -8.16
CA LEU A 105 -3.88 7.19 -8.76
C LEU A 105 -4.10 8.69 -8.96
N ASP A 106 -4.06 9.12 -10.21
CA ASP A 106 -4.50 10.46 -10.59
C ASP A 106 -5.97 10.56 -10.21
N THR A 107 -6.27 11.43 -9.25
CA THR A 107 -7.65 11.78 -8.91
C THR A 107 -8.23 12.48 -10.11
N ASP A 108 -9.28 11.90 -10.68
CA ASP A 108 -9.87 12.31 -11.95
C ASP A 108 -10.08 13.83 -12.04
N GLY A 109 -9.41 14.46 -13.01
CA GLY A 109 -9.76 15.78 -13.54
C GLY A 109 -9.52 17.02 -12.66
N GLY A 110 -9.08 16.89 -11.41
CA GLY A 110 -8.82 18.02 -10.51
C GLY A 110 -7.32 18.36 -10.36
N ARG A 111 -6.96 19.65 -10.29
CA ARG A 111 -5.61 20.03 -9.80
C ARG A 111 -5.51 19.57 -8.35
N ALA A 112 -4.82 18.46 -8.11
CA ALA A 112 -4.53 17.98 -6.76
C ALA A 112 -3.95 19.14 -5.91
N PRO A 113 -4.35 19.28 -4.63
CA PRO A 113 -3.82 20.30 -3.74
C PRO A 113 -2.28 20.24 -3.70
N LEU A 114 -1.62 21.39 -3.54
CA LEU A 114 -0.15 21.45 -3.47
C LEU A 114 0.44 20.50 -2.42
N SER A 115 -0.28 20.27 -1.32
CA SER A 115 0.09 19.31 -0.28
C SER A 115 0.13 17.86 -0.76
N GLU A 116 -0.77 17.45 -1.67
CA GLU A 116 -0.79 16.09 -2.21
C GLU A 116 0.28 15.92 -3.30
N ARG A 117 0.54 16.98 -4.08
CA ARG A 117 1.63 16.98 -5.06
C ARG A 117 3.01 16.87 -4.40
N THR A 118 3.20 17.61 -3.31
CA THR A 118 4.44 17.53 -2.50
C THR A 118 4.56 16.19 -1.80
N HIS A 119 3.46 15.63 -1.27
CA HIS A 119 3.42 14.26 -0.73
C HIS A 119 3.82 13.21 -1.76
N ARG A 120 3.20 13.25 -2.94
CA ARG A 120 3.51 12.36 -4.05
C ARG A 120 4.97 12.47 -4.47
N TRP A 121 5.50 13.69 -4.61
CA TRP A 121 6.90 13.91 -4.92
C TRP A 121 7.82 13.31 -3.85
N LEU A 122 7.55 13.55 -2.56
CA LEU A 122 8.32 12.97 -1.47
C LEU A 122 8.29 11.43 -1.51
N LEU A 123 7.13 10.84 -1.77
CA LEU A 123 7.00 9.39 -1.90
C LEU A 123 7.77 8.82 -3.10
N THR A 124 7.69 9.48 -4.25
CA THR A 124 8.35 9.01 -5.47
C THR A 124 9.88 8.97 -5.31
N TYR A 125 10.46 9.96 -4.62
CA TYR A 125 11.92 10.13 -4.54
C TYR A 125 12.55 9.61 -3.25
N PHE A 126 11.88 9.70 -2.09
CA PHE A 126 12.46 9.39 -0.79
C PHE A 126 11.90 8.13 -0.14
N TYR A 127 10.74 7.63 -0.59
CA TYR A 127 10.16 6.45 0.02
C TYR A 127 10.88 5.18 -0.49
N PRO A 128 11.30 4.28 0.42
CA PRO A 128 11.99 3.04 0.04
C PRO A 128 11.15 2.21 -0.92
N ARG A 129 11.78 1.72 -1.99
CA ARG A 129 11.11 0.86 -2.97
C ARG A 129 11.10 -0.60 -2.48
N PRO A 130 10.01 -1.35 -2.68
CA PRO A 130 10.00 -2.77 -2.40
C PRO A 130 10.94 -3.53 -3.35
N ASP A 131 11.54 -4.61 -2.87
CA ASP A 131 12.50 -5.42 -3.65
C ASP A 131 11.82 -6.22 -4.78
N LEU A 132 10.53 -6.52 -4.63
CA LEU A 132 9.67 -7.21 -5.59
C LEU A 132 8.24 -6.68 -5.45
N VAL A 133 7.62 -6.34 -6.56
CA VAL A 133 6.19 -6.01 -6.61
C VAL A 133 5.48 -7.07 -7.44
N ILE A 134 4.51 -7.75 -6.83
CA ILE A 134 3.61 -8.67 -7.54
C ILE A 134 2.28 -7.96 -7.73
N TYR A 135 1.95 -7.64 -8.97
CA TYR A 135 0.68 -7.06 -9.36
C TYR A 135 -0.23 -8.14 -9.93
N LEU A 136 -1.31 -8.44 -9.21
CA LEU A 136 -2.35 -9.36 -9.62
C LEU A 136 -3.31 -8.63 -10.56
N ASP A 137 -3.11 -8.83 -11.86
CA ASP A 137 -3.87 -8.15 -12.89
C ASP A 137 -5.15 -8.91 -13.24
N ALA A 138 -6.27 -8.20 -13.23
CA ALA A 138 -7.55 -8.73 -13.68
C ALA A 138 -8.30 -7.65 -14.49
N PRO A 139 -9.08 -8.04 -15.50
CA PRO A 139 -9.95 -7.11 -16.22
C PRO A 139 -10.91 -6.38 -15.27
N ALA A 140 -11.24 -5.14 -15.62
CA ALA A 140 -12.09 -4.27 -14.79
C ALA A 140 -13.48 -4.88 -14.57
N GLU A 141 -13.99 -5.56 -15.59
CA GLU A 141 -15.28 -6.25 -15.61
C GLU A 141 -15.30 -7.40 -14.60
N VAL A 142 -14.19 -8.16 -14.51
CA VAL A 142 -14.04 -9.27 -13.56
C VAL A 142 -13.93 -8.73 -12.13
N LEU A 143 -13.19 -7.64 -11.92
CA LEU A 143 -13.08 -7.00 -10.61
C LEU A 143 -14.41 -6.41 -10.15
N TYR A 144 -15.15 -5.78 -11.06
CA TYR A 144 -16.48 -5.24 -10.82
C TYR A 144 -17.46 -6.34 -10.38
N ALA A 145 -17.54 -7.42 -11.14
CA ALA A 145 -18.42 -8.55 -10.84
C ALA A 145 -18.13 -9.19 -9.47
N ARG A 146 -16.88 -9.14 -8.98
CA ARG A 146 -16.47 -9.68 -7.69
C ARG A 146 -16.82 -8.78 -6.50
N LYS A 147 -16.68 -7.45 -6.62
CA LYS A 147 -16.73 -6.55 -5.46
C LYS A 147 -17.67 -5.34 -5.56
N HIS A 148 -18.24 -5.01 -6.73
CA HIS A 148 -19.22 -3.93 -6.95
C HIS A 148 -18.90 -2.58 -6.23
N GLU A 149 -17.63 -2.28 -5.95
CA GLU A 149 -17.21 -1.14 -5.12
C GLU A 149 -16.93 0.14 -5.94
N SER A 150 -16.79 0.04 -7.26
CA SER A 150 -16.36 1.15 -8.14
C SER A 150 -16.87 0.94 -9.56
N THR A 151 -16.88 1.97 -10.41
CA THR A 151 -17.29 1.81 -11.81
C THR A 151 -16.24 1.03 -12.62
N VAL A 152 -16.65 0.45 -13.75
CA VAL A 152 -15.73 -0.29 -14.64
C VAL A 152 -14.68 0.66 -15.22
N GLU A 153 -15.07 1.90 -15.50
CA GLU A 153 -14.24 2.99 -15.99
C GLU A 153 -13.13 3.34 -14.98
N ASP A 154 -13.47 3.53 -13.71
CA ASP A 154 -12.51 3.83 -12.64
C ASP A 154 -11.52 2.67 -12.45
N LEU A 155 -12.02 1.44 -12.48
CA LEU A 155 -11.19 0.23 -12.38
C LEU A 155 -10.22 0.11 -13.55
N SER A 156 -10.67 0.45 -14.76
CA SER A 156 -9.83 0.47 -15.97
C SER A 156 -8.77 1.56 -15.92
N CYS A 157 -9.12 2.77 -15.47
CA CYS A 157 -8.19 3.88 -15.26
C CYS A 157 -7.11 3.52 -14.22
N ARG A 158 -7.55 2.94 -13.09
CA ARG A 158 -6.68 2.45 -12.03
C ARG A 158 -5.71 1.36 -12.52
N ARG A 159 -6.21 0.36 -13.26
CA ARG A 159 -5.38 -0.69 -13.86
C ARG A 159 -4.28 -0.10 -14.74
N LYS A 160 -4.63 0.85 -15.63
CA LYS A 160 -3.65 1.54 -16.49
C LYS A 160 -2.59 2.29 -15.68
N SER A 161 -3.00 2.97 -14.62
CA SER A 161 -2.10 3.73 -13.73
C SER A 161 -1.10 2.82 -13.02
N TYR A 162 -1.55 1.68 -12.49
CA TYR A 162 -0.68 0.70 -11.85
C TYR A 162 0.31 0.06 -12.81
N ILE A 163 -0.13 -0.31 -14.02
CA ILE A 163 0.76 -0.87 -15.05
C ILE A 163 1.82 0.17 -15.44
N ARG A 164 1.44 1.44 -15.60
CA ARG A 164 2.38 2.53 -15.91
C ARG A 164 3.42 2.70 -14.81
N LEU A 165 3.00 2.79 -13.55
CA LEU A 165 3.91 2.91 -12.41
C LEU A 165 4.80 1.66 -12.23
N GLY A 166 4.24 0.49 -12.52
CA GLY A 166 4.95 -0.78 -12.48
C GLY A 166 6.14 -0.82 -13.45
N LYS A 167 5.99 -0.27 -14.66
CA LYS A 167 7.09 -0.15 -15.63
C LYS A 167 8.25 0.71 -15.14
N GLU A 168 7.99 1.64 -14.23
CA GLU A 168 9.00 2.52 -13.63
C GLU A 168 9.57 1.93 -12.32
N THR A 169 9.06 0.78 -11.86
CA THR A 169 9.45 0.14 -10.62
C THR A 169 10.32 -1.09 -10.90
N ALA A 170 11.46 -1.19 -10.23
CA ALA A 170 12.33 -2.36 -10.34
C ALA A 170 11.59 -3.62 -9.86
N ASN A 171 11.82 -4.75 -10.53
CA ASN A 171 11.24 -6.05 -10.19
C ASN A 171 9.70 -6.02 -10.07
N PHE A 172 9.01 -5.31 -10.97
CA PHE A 172 7.56 -5.39 -11.09
C PHE A 172 7.16 -6.60 -11.93
N VAL A 173 6.37 -7.50 -11.35
CA VAL A 173 5.85 -8.71 -11.99
C VAL A 173 4.34 -8.62 -12.06
N GLN A 174 3.80 -8.72 -13.28
CA GLN A 174 2.37 -8.76 -13.52
C GLN A 174 1.95 -10.23 -13.67
N ILE A 175 1.02 -10.69 -12.82
CA ILE A 175 0.46 -12.04 -12.85
C ILE A 175 -1.02 -11.94 -13.22
N ASP A 176 -1.47 -12.77 -14.17
CA ASP A 176 -2.86 -12.81 -14.57
C ASP A 176 -3.73 -13.52 -13.51
N ALA A 177 -4.54 -12.73 -12.81
CA ALA A 177 -5.44 -13.17 -11.75
C ALA A 177 -6.81 -13.68 -12.26
N THR A 178 -6.95 -13.86 -13.58
CA THR A 178 -8.09 -14.60 -14.18
C THR A 178 -7.85 -16.10 -14.22
N GLN A 179 -6.61 -16.54 -14.06
CA GLN A 179 -6.24 -17.96 -13.96
C GLN A 179 -6.76 -18.60 -12.66
N PRO A 180 -6.81 -19.95 -12.58
CA PRO A 180 -7.12 -20.67 -11.35
C PRO A 180 -6.18 -20.29 -10.19
N LEU A 181 -6.72 -20.27 -8.97
CA LEU A 181 -5.99 -19.86 -7.76
C LEU A 181 -4.62 -20.56 -7.60
N GLU A 182 -4.57 -21.87 -7.85
CA GLU A 182 -3.33 -22.65 -7.74
C GLU A 182 -2.27 -22.22 -8.76
N ALA A 183 -2.65 -21.86 -9.98
CA ALA A 183 -1.72 -21.38 -10.99
C ALA A 183 -1.12 -20.03 -10.56
N VAL A 184 -1.98 -19.10 -10.15
CA VAL A 184 -1.59 -17.77 -9.65
C VAL A 184 -0.69 -17.87 -8.42
N TYR A 185 -1.05 -18.76 -7.47
CA TYR A 185 -0.28 -19.00 -6.26
C TYR A 185 1.12 -19.54 -6.57
N ASN A 186 1.21 -20.58 -7.41
CA ASN A 186 2.49 -21.18 -7.77
C ASN A 186 3.39 -20.20 -8.53
N GLU A 187 2.81 -19.40 -9.42
CA GLU A 187 3.55 -18.34 -10.13
C GLU A 187 4.10 -17.31 -9.14
N ALA A 188 3.25 -16.76 -8.26
CA ALA A 188 3.67 -15.79 -7.25
C ALA A 188 4.75 -16.35 -6.31
N ALA A 189 4.56 -17.58 -5.82
CA ALA A 189 5.52 -18.27 -4.95
C ALA A 189 6.87 -18.45 -5.66
N SER A 190 6.88 -18.77 -6.96
CA SER A 190 8.12 -18.91 -7.75
C SER A 190 8.91 -17.60 -7.85
N HIS A 191 8.22 -16.45 -7.93
CA HIS A 191 8.86 -15.14 -7.97
C HIS A 191 9.46 -14.77 -6.62
N VAL A 192 8.75 -15.07 -5.53
CA VAL A 192 9.25 -14.87 -4.17
C VAL A 192 10.46 -15.76 -3.90
N ALA A 193 10.41 -17.05 -4.25
CA ALA A 193 11.53 -17.97 -4.08
C ALA A 193 12.78 -17.48 -4.84
N ARG A 194 12.63 -17.08 -6.10
CA ARG A 194 13.72 -16.52 -6.91
C ARG A 194 14.32 -15.25 -6.31
N LEU A 195 13.53 -14.42 -5.65
CA LEU A 195 14.03 -13.23 -4.96
C LEU A 195 14.88 -13.62 -3.74
N VAL A 196 14.39 -14.57 -2.93
CA VAL A 196 15.11 -15.06 -1.74
C VAL A 196 16.45 -15.67 -2.15
N ASP A 197 16.46 -16.51 -3.19
CA ASP A 197 17.65 -17.18 -3.71
C ASP A 197 18.70 -16.20 -4.26
N LYS A 198 18.26 -15.08 -4.85
CA LYS A 198 19.16 -14.04 -5.39
C LYS A 198 19.93 -13.22 -4.33
N GLY A 199 19.77 -13.52 -3.04
CA GLY A 199 20.66 -12.98 -2.00
C GLY A 199 19.98 -12.32 -0.80
N TYR A 200 18.69 -12.54 -0.56
CA TYR A 200 18.03 -12.12 0.69
C TYR A 200 18.06 -13.21 1.78
N GLY A 201 18.73 -14.33 1.53
CA GLY A 201 18.84 -15.50 2.42
C GLY A 201 19.96 -15.47 3.46
N THR A 202 20.77 -14.41 3.58
CA THR A 202 21.82 -14.33 4.61
C THR A 202 21.90 -12.92 5.23
N PRO A 203 21.50 -12.74 6.51
CA PRO A 203 21.77 -11.51 7.23
C PRO A 203 23.26 -11.44 7.60
N GLY A 204 23.97 -10.41 7.14
CA GLY A 204 25.24 -10.01 7.78
C GLY A 204 26.44 -9.65 6.88
N ILE A 205 26.34 -9.63 5.56
CA ILE A 205 27.49 -9.22 4.72
C ILE A 205 27.12 -7.98 3.89
N PRO A 206 27.68 -6.79 4.16
CA PRO A 206 27.57 -5.67 3.25
C PRO A 206 28.30 -6.04 1.97
N ARG A 207 27.63 -5.93 0.81
CA ARG A 207 28.33 -6.08 -0.47
C ARG A 207 29.29 -4.91 -0.62
N GLY A 208 30.58 -5.24 -0.72
CA GLY A 208 31.62 -4.33 -1.13
C GLY A 208 31.29 -3.70 -2.48
N ALA A 209 31.73 -2.47 -2.63
CA ALA A 209 31.74 -1.75 -3.88
C ALA A 209 32.56 -2.53 -4.92
N ASP A 210 31.96 -2.74 -6.09
CA ASP A 210 32.70 -2.87 -7.35
C ASP A 210 32.72 -1.50 -8.03
#